data_AF-A0A166K419-F1
#
_entry.id   AF-A0A166K419-F1
#
_cell.length_a   1.000
_cell.length_b   1.000
_cell.length_c   1.000
_cell.angle_alpha   90.00
_cell.angle_beta   90.00
_cell.angle_gamma   90.00
#
_symmetry.space_group_name_H-M   'P 1'
#
loop_
_entity.id
_entity.type
_entity.pdbx_description
1 polymer ?
#
loop_
_entity_poly.entity_id
_entity_poly.type
_entity_poly.pdbx_seq_one_letter_code
_entity_poly.pdbx_strand_id
1 'polypeptide(L)'
;MYTAKYHRASDGVLRQGVLRRWAHNCSAGFDVYVPHDLHTCPQVVLICRHPHSHPPPLPVKTPPILVAVFKSLLRTLDWKLADATPRRIILDSAFISGLRKHLGWTGVRDPVLSDLHPSLGNIDHVRRYINGLRAEHFPDGTGLPGAVRLMIEQKLLPHEEQYVRHVETHQGKDGEDKFSLVICMLPSMSQQLMNAIRLSIDTSFKRLHGWEEFEIETWDADTKRSVVSSRAFTTSQSALAHFELFKKIFEIASQDTGQPVCFKHIHGRGFEAWIADAHKGQGLGVGMYCEWLCKDLAGNCLRETHRPLKGLNPYEHLKCFYRICVTHYKRNIHEMRGKITPDVRAAMLSLASSEPHPDLEGTFTLIRKGGRKASAWLKDKLEGTKFALPALYQPASLIPLDIWKGMALSTNSGEQQHRNVYRDGVNLTMLAGIIRGMQYD
;
A
#
# COMPACT_ATOMS: atom_id res chain seq x y z
N MET A 1 -2.33 -34.03 -14.82
CA MET A 1 -2.72 -35.46 -14.84
C MET A 1 -3.43 -35.71 -13.52
N TYR A 2 -4.69 -36.16 -13.55
CA TYR A 2 -5.53 -36.34 -12.35
C TYR A 2 -4.96 -37.46 -11.45
N THR A 3 -4.41 -37.10 -10.30
CA THR A 3 -3.82 -38.02 -9.29
C THR A 3 -4.83 -38.45 -8.23
N ALA A 4 -6.11 -38.64 -8.60
CA ALA A 4 -7.16 -38.95 -7.62
C ALA A 4 -7.19 -40.43 -7.15
N LYS A 5 -6.39 -41.32 -7.75
CA LYS A 5 -6.45 -42.77 -7.48
C LYS A 5 -5.28 -43.35 -6.64
N TYR A 6 -4.24 -42.57 -6.33
CA TYR A 6 -3.01 -43.15 -5.73
C TYR A 6 -3.08 -43.47 -4.22
N HIS A 7 -4.20 -43.20 -3.53
CA HIS A 7 -4.32 -43.44 -2.08
C HIS A 7 -5.69 -43.99 -1.64
N ARG A 8 -6.48 -44.51 -2.59
CA ARG A 8 -7.76 -45.17 -2.28
C ARG A 8 -7.57 -46.68 -2.36
N ALA A 9 -8.01 -47.40 -1.34
CA ALA A 9 -8.05 -48.86 -1.40
C ALA A 9 -9.16 -49.32 -2.38
N SER A 10 -9.25 -50.62 -2.64
CA SER A 10 -10.25 -51.21 -3.54
C SER A 10 -11.70 -50.92 -3.13
N ASP A 11 -11.93 -50.53 -1.87
CA ASP A 11 -13.20 -50.07 -1.31
C ASP A 11 -13.50 -48.57 -1.57
N GLY A 12 -12.60 -47.85 -2.25
CA GLY A 12 -12.71 -46.43 -2.53
C GLY A 12 -12.36 -45.51 -1.35
N VAL A 13 -12.02 -46.08 -0.18
CA VAL A 13 -11.73 -45.31 1.03
C VAL A 13 -10.30 -44.78 0.98
N LEU A 14 -10.15 -43.49 1.29
CA LEU A 14 -8.85 -42.84 1.41
C LEU A 14 -8.21 -43.29 2.74
N ARG A 15 -7.09 -44.01 2.68
CA ARG A 15 -6.33 -44.42 3.87
C ARG A 15 -4.97 -43.76 3.86
N GLN A 16 -4.51 -43.32 5.04
CA GLN A 16 -3.16 -42.81 5.20
C GLN A 16 -2.15 -43.94 4.95
N GLY A 17 -1.24 -43.73 4.00
CA GLY A 17 -0.18 -44.70 3.72
C GLY A 17 0.76 -44.84 4.92
N VAL A 18 1.19 -46.07 5.21
CA VAL A 18 2.18 -46.34 6.25
C VAL A 18 3.57 -46.34 5.60
N LEU A 19 4.46 -45.46 6.05
CA LEU A 19 5.88 -45.50 5.67
C LEU A 19 6.50 -46.77 6.25
N ARG A 20 6.75 -47.76 5.39
CA ARG A 20 7.52 -48.94 5.78
C ARG A 20 9.00 -48.63 5.60
N ARG A 21 9.78 -48.73 6.67
CA ARG A 21 11.25 -48.79 6.54
C ARG A 21 11.58 -50.03 5.73
N TRP A 22 12.48 -49.88 4.76
CA TRP A 22 13.00 -51.02 4.02
C TRP A 22 13.65 -51.98 5.02
N ALA A 23 13.23 -53.25 5.03
CA ALA A 23 13.55 -54.18 6.10
C ALA A 23 15.02 -54.64 6.10
N HIS A 24 15.76 -54.34 5.04
CA HIS A 24 17.12 -54.81 4.82
C HIS A 24 18.05 -53.63 4.53
N ASN A 25 19.27 -53.65 5.05
CA ASN A 25 20.29 -52.67 4.67
C ASN A 25 20.69 -52.89 3.21
N CYS A 26 20.99 -51.80 2.49
CA CYS A 26 21.53 -51.89 1.14
C CYS A 26 22.91 -52.54 1.18
N SER A 27 23.13 -53.58 0.36
CA SER A 27 24.42 -54.26 0.24
C SER A 27 25.36 -53.60 -0.78
N ALA A 28 24.89 -52.55 -1.47
CA ALA A 28 25.71 -51.81 -2.42
C ALA A 28 26.81 -51.03 -1.69
N GLY A 29 28.05 -51.20 -2.15
CA GLY A 29 29.22 -50.44 -1.70
C GLY A 29 29.79 -49.60 -2.84
N PHE A 30 30.49 -48.51 -2.52
CA PHE A 30 31.14 -47.69 -3.55
C PHE A 30 32.64 -47.61 -3.29
N ASP A 31 33.44 -47.88 -4.31
CA ASP A 31 34.84 -47.47 -4.34
C ASP A 31 34.94 -46.16 -5.09
N VAL A 32 35.69 -45.23 -4.54
CA VAL A 32 35.97 -43.93 -5.14
C VAL A 32 37.47 -43.86 -5.42
N TYR A 33 37.86 -43.92 -6.69
CA TYR A 33 39.24 -43.78 -7.12
C TYR A 33 39.45 -42.33 -7.57
N VAL A 34 40.13 -41.57 -6.71
CA VAL A 34 40.53 -40.19 -6.99
C VAL A 34 41.97 -40.22 -7.54
N PRO A 35 42.24 -39.68 -8.74
CA PRO A 35 43.60 -39.60 -9.26
C PRO A 35 44.47 -38.71 -8.36
N HIS A 36 45.77 -39.00 -8.32
CA HIS A 36 46.72 -38.25 -7.48
C HIS A 36 46.81 -36.75 -7.85
N ASP A 37 46.50 -36.41 -9.10
CA ASP A 37 46.44 -35.03 -9.57
C ASP A 37 45.16 -34.79 -10.39
N LEU A 38 44.26 -34.00 -9.82
CA LEU A 38 42.98 -33.62 -10.42
C LEU A 38 43.12 -32.52 -11.49
N HIS A 39 44.28 -31.85 -11.58
CA HIS A 39 44.53 -30.86 -12.63
C HIS A 39 44.85 -31.54 -13.97
N THR A 40 45.64 -32.62 -13.95
CA THR A 40 45.95 -33.41 -15.15
C THR A 40 44.86 -34.42 -15.49
N CYS A 41 44.13 -34.96 -14.51
CA CYS A 41 42.98 -35.84 -14.73
C CYS A 41 41.78 -35.40 -13.86
N PRO A 42 40.85 -34.58 -14.40
CA PRO A 42 39.73 -34.04 -13.62
C PRO A 42 38.59 -35.04 -13.39
N GLN A 43 38.80 -36.33 -13.65
CA GLN A 43 37.78 -37.36 -13.57
C GLN A 43 38.04 -38.31 -12.40
N VAL A 44 36.99 -38.61 -11.64
CA VAL A 44 36.99 -39.60 -10.55
C VAL A 44 36.22 -40.83 -11.02
N VAL A 45 36.75 -42.02 -10.74
CA VAL A 45 36.04 -43.28 -11.04
C VAL A 45 35.27 -43.71 -9.80
N LEU A 46 33.95 -43.87 -9.95
CA LEU A 46 33.07 -44.47 -8.95
C LEU A 46 32.68 -45.87 -9.40
N ILE A 47 33.02 -46.89 -8.61
CA ILE A 47 32.63 -48.28 -8.86
C ILE A 47 31.59 -48.68 -7.81
N CYS A 48 30.38 -49.00 -8.25
CA CYS A 48 29.36 -49.59 -7.37
C CYS A 48 29.55 -51.11 -7.31
N ARG A 49 29.87 -51.63 -6.13
CA ARG A 49 29.95 -53.06 -5.81
C ARG A 49 28.57 -53.54 -5.36
N HIS A 50 28.05 -54.56 -6.03
CA HIS A 50 26.73 -55.17 -5.79
C HIS A 50 25.54 -54.27 -6.21
N PRO A 51 24.44 -54.86 -6.70
CA PRO A 51 23.25 -54.10 -7.08
C PRO A 51 22.53 -53.52 -5.85
N HIS A 52 21.88 -52.37 -6.02
CA HIS A 52 21.01 -51.80 -4.98
C HIS A 52 19.79 -52.69 -4.74
N SER A 53 19.46 -52.90 -3.46
CA SER A 53 18.26 -53.65 -3.05
C SER A 53 17.01 -52.78 -2.90
N HIS A 54 17.08 -51.51 -3.30
CA HIS A 54 16.01 -50.53 -3.20
C HIS A 54 16.04 -49.60 -4.42
N PRO A 55 14.91 -48.95 -4.78
CA PRO A 55 14.92 -47.90 -5.80
C PRO A 55 15.82 -46.74 -5.36
N PRO A 56 16.42 -46.00 -6.31
CA PRO A 56 17.23 -44.83 -5.97
C PRO A 56 16.42 -43.86 -5.09
N PRO A 57 17.02 -43.31 -4.03
CA PRO A 57 16.33 -42.35 -3.19
C PRO A 57 15.91 -41.16 -4.06
N LEU A 58 14.71 -40.63 -3.80
CA LEU A 58 14.28 -39.41 -4.48
C LEU A 58 15.33 -38.31 -4.26
N PRO A 59 15.67 -37.50 -5.29
CA PRO A 59 16.62 -36.42 -5.13
C PRO A 59 16.15 -35.46 -4.03
N VAL A 60 16.76 -35.54 -2.85
CA VAL A 60 16.36 -34.71 -1.71
C VAL A 60 17.02 -33.33 -1.80
N LYS A 61 18.25 -33.26 -2.32
CA LYS A 61 19.02 -32.02 -2.43
C LYS A 61 19.05 -31.52 -3.88
N THR A 62 18.82 -30.23 -4.05
CA THR A 62 19.03 -29.57 -5.33
C THR A 62 20.54 -29.36 -5.56
N PRO A 63 21.11 -29.82 -6.68
CA PRO A 63 22.51 -29.57 -7.01
C PRO A 63 22.86 -28.07 -7.00
N PRO A 64 24.06 -27.66 -6.53
CA PRO A 64 24.44 -26.26 -6.42
C PRO A 64 24.28 -25.46 -7.72
N ILE A 65 24.56 -26.09 -8.88
CA ILE A 65 24.42 -25.44 -10.18
C ILE A 65 22.96 -25.09 -10.51
N LEU A 66 22.01 -25.96 -10.14
CA LEU A 66 20.57 -25.71 -10.34
C LEU A 66 20.02 -24.73 -9.29
N VAL A 67 20.60 -24.70 -8.08
CA VAL A 67 20.32 -23.64 -7.11
C VAL A 67 20.77 -22.28 -7.64
N ALA A 68 21.94 -22.21 -8.29
CA ALA A 68 22.44 -20.98 -8.89
C ALA A 68 21.52 -20.48 -10.01
N VAL A 69 21.05 -21.37 -10.88
CA VAL A 69 20.03 -21.05 -11.91
C VAL A 69 18.76 -20.53 -11.25
N PHE A 70 18.21 -21.25 -10.26
CA PHE A 70 16.99 -20.85 -9.58
C PHE A 70 17.14 -19.48 -8.91
N LYS A 71 18.26 -19.22 -8.23
CA LYS A 71 18.58 -17.90 -7.66
C LYS A 71 18.69 -16.82 -8.74
N SER A 72 19.29 -17.12 -9.89
CA SER A 72 19.36 -16.17 -11.01
C SER A 72 17.98 -15.77 -11.51
N LEU A 73 17.05 -16.73 -11.64
CA LEU A 73 15.66 -16.44 -12.01
C LEU A 73 14.93 -15.64 -10.92
N LEU A 74 15.22 -15.88 -9.65
CA LEU A 74 14.64 -15.08 -8.56
C LEU A 74 15.15 -13.64 -8.57
N ARG A 75 16.40 -13.38 -8.98
CA ARG A 75 16.94 -12.02 -9.07
C ARG A 75 16.26 -11.17 -10.14
N THR A 76 15.66 -11.79 -11.16
CA THR A 76 14.90 -11.04 -12.19
C THR A 76 13.53 -10.58 -11.70
N LEU A 77 13.10 -10.97 -10.49
CA LEU A 77 11.84 -10.54 -9.90
C LEU A 77 11.85 -9.08 -9.41
N ASP A 78 13.04 -8.45 -9.33
CA ASP A 78 13.21 -7.08 -8.86
C ASP A 78 12.51 -6.87 -7.49
N TRP A 79 11.67 -5.84 -7.33
CA TRP A 79 10.92 -5.55 -6.11
C TRP A 79 10.07 -6.73 -5.63
N LYS A 80 9.62 -7.62 -6.52
CA LYS A 80 8.80 -8.78 -6.16
C LYS A 80 9.58 -9.80 -5.33
N LEU A 81 10.93 -9.78 -5.34
CA LEU A 81 11.74 -10.63 -4.47
C LEU A 81 11.45 -10.37 -2.98
N ALA A 82 11.19 -9.11 -2.62
CA ALA A 82 10.86 -8.69 -1.25
C ALA A 82 9.56 -9.35 -0.72
N ASP A 83 8.68 -9.81 -1.62
CA ASP A 83 7.43 -10.49 -1.27
C ASP A 83 7.23 -11.84 -1.99
N ALA A 84 8.32 -12.40 -2.52
CA ALA A 84 8.31 -13.69 -3.20
C ALA A 84 7.84 -14.82 -2.28
N THR A 85 6.95 -15.66 -2.79
CA THR A 85 6.60 -16.94 -2.17
C THR A 85 6.63 -18.00 -3.25
N PRO A 86 6.76 -19.30 -2.89
CA PRO A 86 6.74 -20.37 -3.89
C PRO A 86 5.52 -20.26 -4.82
N ARG A 87 4.35 -19.89 -4.30
CA ARG A 87 3.14 -19.68 -5.10
C ARG A 87 3.25 -18.46 -6.03
N ARG A 88 3.75 -17.33 -5.53
CA ARG A 88 3.84 -16.09 -6.32
C ARG A 88 4.85 -16.20 -7.46
N ILE A 89 5.98 -16.87 -7.26
CA ILE A 89 6.98 -17.05 -8.34
C ILE A 89 6.46 -17.97 -9.45
N ILE A 90 5.63 -18.96 -9.11
CA ILE A 90 5.02 -19.86 -10.12
C ILE A 90 3.96 -19.12 -10.94
N LEU A 91 3.33 -18.08 -10.39
CA LEU A 91 2.36 -17.24 -11.10
C LEU A 91 3.02 -16.06 -11.83
N ASP A 92 4.32 -15.82 -11.64
CA ASP A 92 5.01 -14.70 -12.23
C ASP A 92 5.46 -15.02 -13.66
N SER A 93 4.98 -14.23 -14.62
CA SER A 93 5.22 -14.47 -16.04
C SER A 93 6.69 -14.32 -16.44
N ALA A 94 7.43 -13.40 -15.82
CA ALA A 94 8.86 -13.20 -16.09
C ALA A 94 9.67 -14.39 -15.56
N PHE A 95 9.37 -14.84 -14.34
CA PHE A 95 10.00 -16.04 -13.75
C PHE A 95 9.74 -17.28 -14.60
N ILE A 96 8.49 -17.53 -14.99
CA ILE A 96 8.11 -18.68 -15.81
C ILE A 96 8.71 -18.60 -17.22
N SER A 97 8.78 -17.41 -17.81
CA SER A 97 9.46 -17.19 -19.10
C SER A 97 10.96 -17.53 -19.01
N GLY A 98 11.63 -17.07 -17.95
CA GLY A 98 13.02 -17.41 -17.69
C GLY A 98 13.24 -18.91 -17.47
N LEU A 99 12.32 -19.56 -16.76
CA LEU A 99 12.34 -21.01 -16.55
C LEU A 99 12.16 -21.78 -17.87
N ARG A 100 11.18 -21.40 -18.69
CA ARG A 100 10.96 -21.97 -20.04
C ARG A 100 12.21 -21.86 -20.89
N LYS A 101 12.83 -20.67 -20.93
CA LYS A 101 14.06 -20.42 -21.69
C LYS A 101 15.20 -21.31 -21.20
N HIS A 102 15.39 -21.43 -19.88
CA HIS A 102 16.44 -22.27 -19.32
C HIS A 102 16.24 -23.76 -19.64
N LEU A 103 15.00 -24.24 -19.62
CA LEU A 103 14.66 -25.64 -19.89
C LEU A 103 14.54 -25.97 -21.39
N GLY A 104 14.64 -24.99 -22.30
CA GLY A 104 14.31 -25.20 -23.71
C GLY A 104 12.87 -25.67 -23.92
N TRP A 105 11.95 -25.16 -23.09
CA TRP A 105 10.60 -25.70 -22.96
C TRP A 105 9.71 -25.38 -24.17
N THR A 106 9.19 -26.42 -24.83
CA THR A 106 8.30 -26.32 -26.01
C THR A 106 6.88 -26.79 -25.73
N GLY A 107 6.60 -27.20 -24.50
CA GLY A 107 5.28 -27.71 -24.10
C GLY A 107 4.19 -26.64 -24.09
N VAL A 108 2.95 -27.07 -24.36
CA VAL A 108 1.76 -26.19 -24.34
C VAL A 108 1.44 -25.66 -22.93
N ARG A 109 1.80 -26.43 -21.90
CA ARG A 109 1.65 -26.02 -20.49
C ARG A 109 2.94 -25.41 -19.97
N ASP A 110 2.81 -24.50 -19.01
CA ASP A 110 3.96 -23.98 -18.27
C ASP A 110 4.74 -25.08 -17.55
N PRO A 111 6.08 -24.99 -17.51
CA PRO A 111 6.90 -25.85 -16.68
C PRO A 111 6.62 -25.58 -15.20
N VAL A 112 6.71 -26.62 -14.39
CA VAL A 112 6.69 -26.54 -12.92
C VAL A 112 8.11 -26.59 -12.37
N LEU A 113 8.30 -26.16 -11.11
CA LEU A 113 9.63 -26.15 -10.50
C LEU A 113 10.30 -27.54 -10.45
N SER A 114 9.51 -28.61 -10.36
CA SER A 114 10.04 -29.98 -10.41
C SER A 114 10.62 -30.37 -11.77
N ASP A 115 10.27 -29.67 -12.85
CA ASP A 115 10.87 -29.87 -14.18
C ASP A 115 12.30 -29.32 -14.24
N LEU A 116 12.64 -28.33 -13.40
CA LEU A 116 14.03 -27.92 -13.20
C LEU A 116 14.80 -28.95 -12.39
N HIS A 117 14.22 -29.42 -11.28
CA HIS A 117 14.76 -30.52 -10.50
C HIS A 117 13.69 -31.10 -9.55
N PRO A 118 13.57 -32.43 -9.38
CA PRO A 118 12.54 -33.04 -8.54
C PRO A 118 12.49 -32.50 -7.10
N SER A 119 13.64 -32.16 -6.49
CA SER A 119 13.69 -31.57 -5.14
C SER A 119 12.99 -30.21 -5.01
N LEU A 120 12.85 -29.46 -6.11
CA LEU A 120 12.14 -28.17 -6.14
C LEU A 120 10.61 -28.35 -6.21
N GLY A 121 10.12 -29.57 -6.36
CA GLY A 121 8.73 -29.91 -6.06
C GLY A 121 8.39 -29.76 -4.57
N ASN A 122 9.40 -29.76 -3.69
CA ASN A 122 9.23 -29.49 -2.27
C ASN A 122 9.16 -27.97 -2.01
N ILE A 123 7.95 -27.49 -1.69
CA ILE A 123 7.66 -26.07 -1.44
C ILE A 123 8.49 -25.51 -0.28
N ASP A 124 8.83 -26.31 0.75
CA ASP A 124 9.63 -25.83 1.87
C ASP A 124 11.11 -25.64 1.46
N HIS A 125 11.63 -26.48 0.58
CA HIS A 125 12.96 -26.26 -0.01
C HIS A 125 13.00 -24.99 -0.86
N VAL A 126 11.98 -24.79 -1.70
CA VAL A 126 11.83 -23.57 -2.49
C VAL A 126 11.77 -22.34 -1.57
N ARG A 127 10.96 -22.40 -0.50
CA ARG A 127 10.86 -21.32 0.49
C ARG A 127 12.21 -21.02 1.14
N ARG A 128 12.99 -22.05 1.49
CA ARG A 128 14.34 -21.88 2.04
C ARG A 128 15.27 -21.12 1.09
N TYR A 129 15.26 -21.45 -0.21
CA TYR A 129 16.10 -20.75 -1.18
C TYR A 129 15.65 -19.29 -1.39
N ILE A 130 14.35 -19.04 -1.47
CA ILE A 130 13.79 -17.69 -1.54
C ILE A 130 14.22 -16.87 -0.31
N ASN A 131 14.03 -17.42 0.89
CA ASN A 131 14.38 -16.73 2.13
C ASN A 131 15.88 -16.46 2.25
N GLY A 132 16.72 -17.42 1.83
CA GLY A 132 18.17 -17.23 1.81
C GLY A 132 18.60 -16.10 0.85
N LEU A 133 18.01 -16.05 -0.35
CA LEU A 133 18.30 -14.97 -1.30
C LEU A 133 17.73 -13.62 -0.83
N ARG A 134 16.55 -13.63 -0.20
CA ARG A 134 15.94 -12.42 0.38
C ARG A 134 16.81 -11.85 1.49
N ALA A 135 17.33 -12.69 2.39
CA ALA A 135 18.21 -12.22 3.46
C ALA A 135 19.54 -11.68 2.92
N GLU A 136 20.03 -12.20 1.78
CA GLU A 136 21.20 -11.67 1.07
C GLU A 136 20.92 -10.27 0.47
N HIS A 137 19.73 -10.04 -0.11
CA HIS A 137 19.38 -8.76 -0.74
C HIS A 137 18.82 -7.73 0.25
N PHE A 138 18.17 -8.18 1.31
CA PHE A 138 17.50 -7.37 2.32
C PHE A 138 17.97 -7.84 3.71
N PRO A 139 19.20 -7.50 4.13
CA PRO A 139 19.79 -7.98 5.39
C PRO A 139 18.96 -7.58 6.62
N ASP A 140 18.31 -6.42 6.59
CA ASP A 140 17.42 -5.93 7.66
C ASP A 140 15.96 -6.37 7.47
N GLY A 141 15.71 -7.31 6.56
CA GLY A 141 14.38 -7.80 6.20
C GLY A 141 13.59 -6.82 5.33
N THR A 142 12.30 -7.12 5.13
CA THR A 142 11.43 -6.41 4.19
C THR A 142 10.32 -5.57 4.86
N GLY A 143 10.37 -5.47 6.20
CA GLY A 143 9.47 -4.65 7.02
C GLY A 143 10.05 -3.26 7.31
N LEU A 144 9.62 -2.65 8.43
CA LEU A 144 10.08 -1.33 8.85
C LEU A 144 11.61 -1.21 9.02
N PRO A 145 12.35 -2.18 9.60
CA PRO A 145 13.81 -2.08 9.67
C PRO A 145 14.47 -1.98 8.30
N GLY A 146 13.96 -2.73 7.30
CA GLY A 146 14.37 -2.60 5.91
C GLY A 146 14.10 -1.21 5.34
N ALA A 147 12.97 -0.58 5.67
CA ALA A 147 12.67 0.79 5.24
C ALA A 147 13.63 1.83 5.87
N VAL A 148 13.99 1.65 7.14
CA VAL A 148 15.01 2.49 7.81
C VAL A 148 16.35 2.36 7.09
N ARG A 149 16.77 1.13 6.76
CA ARG A 149 17.99 0.88 6.00
C ARG A 149 17.94 1.55 4.63
N LEU A 150 16.84 1.39 3.90
CA LEU A 150 16.63 2.02 2.59
C LEU A 150 16.69 3.56 2.68
N MET A 151 16.11 4.17 3.72
CA MET A 151 16.22 5.62 3.94
C MET A 151 17.68 6.05 4.15
N ILE A 152 18.48 5.27 4.88
CA ILE A 152 19.92 5.56 5.06
C ILE A 152 20.66 5.48 3.74
N GLU A 153 20.35 4.47 2.91
CA GLU A 153 20.95 4.30 1.58
C GLU A 153 20.55 5.43 0.62
N GLN A 154 19.30 5.89 0.69
CA GLN A 154 18.79 7.02 -0.10
C GLN A 154 19.55 8.31 0.21
N LYS A 155 20.01 8.53 1.45
CA LYS A 155 20.84 9.70 1.79
C LYS A 155 22.21 9.73 1.10
N LEU A 156 22.66 8.61 0.54
CA LEU A 156 23.90 8.53 -0.24
C LEU A 156 23.71 8.95 -1.70
N LEU A 157 22.46 9.03 -2.17
CA LEU A 157 22.12 9.45 -3.52
C LEU A 157 22.14 10.99 -3.65
N PRO A 158 22.32 11.51 -4.87
CA PRO A 158 22.04 12.92 -5.16
C PRO A 158 20.65 13.32 -4.65
N HIS A 159 20.51 14.55 -4.16
CA HIS A 159 19.26 15.04 -3.55
C HIS A 159 18.02 14.76 -4.42
N GLU A 160 18.12 15.02 -5.72
CA GLU A 160 17.05 14.83 -6.71
C GLU A 160 16.60 13.37 -6.87
N GLU A 161 17.42 12.41 -6.46
CA GLU A 161 17.13 10.98 -6.53
C GLU A 161 16.65 10.41 -5.18
N GLN A 162 16.61 11.22 -4.12
CA GLN A 162 16.19 10.78 -2.81
C GLN A 162 14.66 10.66 -2.77
N TYR A 163 14.17 9.42 -2.69
CA TYR A 163 12.75 9.11 -2.65
C TYR A 163 12.25 8.81 -1.23
N VAL A 164 12.91 7.92 -0.47
CA VAL A 164 12.51 7.64 0.92
C VAL A 164 13.10 8.70 1.84
N ARG A 165 12.28 9.67 2.24
CA ARG A 165 12.74 10.89 2.94
C ARG A 165 12.67 10.77 4.45
N HIS A 166 11.73 9.99 4.98
CA HIS A 166 11.53 9.88 6.42
C HIS A 166 10.97 8.51 6.83
N VAL A 167 11.48 7.98 7.94
CA VAL A 167 10.97 6.78 8.60
C VAL A 167 11.04 7.01 10.09
N GLU A 168 9.88 7.01 10.76
CA GLU A 168 9.80 7.29 12.19
C GLU A 168 8.73 6.46 12.88
N THR A 169 8.98 6.15 14.14
CA THR A 169 8.02 5.54 15.05
C THR A 169 7.73 6.50 16.19
N HIS A 170 6.47 6.88 16.32
CA HIS A 170 6.00 7.67 17.44
C HIS A 170 5.57 6.75 18.57
N GLN A 171 6.06 7.03 19.77
CA GLN A 171 5.52 6.41 20.97
C GLN A 171 4.16 7.02 21.25
N GLY A 172 3.16 6.19 21.52
CA GLY A 172 1.86 6.67 21.96
C GLY A 172 1.99 7.46 23.25
N LYS A 173 1.28 8.58 23.34
CA LYS A 173 1.05 9.29 24.61
C LYS A 173 -0.40 9.08 25.03
N ASP A 174 -0.62 9.04 26.34
CA ASP A 174 -1.96 9.10 26.94
C ASP A 174 -2.99 8.10 26.37
N GLY A 175 -2.56 6.83 26.21
CA GLY A 175 -3.44 5.74 25.78
C GLY A 175 -3.61 5.60 24.25
N GLU A 176 -2.93 6.41 23.44
CA GLU A 176 -2.80 6.13 22.01
C GLU A 176 -1.81 4.98 21.74
N ASP A 177 -2.11 4.16 20.73
CA ASP A 177 -1.20 3.12 20.28
C ASP A 177 0.03 3.72 19.58
N LYS A 178 1.17 3.05 19.71
CA LYS A 178 2.36 3.35 18.93
C LYS A 178 2.03 3.30 17.43
N PHE A 179 2.47 4.30 16.68
CA PHE A 179 2.32 4.34 15.24
C PHE A 179 3.65 4.61 14.52
N SER A 180 3.74 4.21 13.26
CA SER A 180 4.92 4.45 12.43
C SER A 180 4.53 5.13 11.13
N LEU A 181 5.42 5.99 10.64
CA LEU A 181 5.29 6.75 9.41
C LEU A 181 6.48 6.46 8.50
N VAL A 182 6.21 6.28 7.20
CA VAL A 182 7.22 6.24 6.14
C VAL A 182 6.80 7.23 5.07
N ILE A 183 7.63 8.22 4.75
CA ILE A 183 7.33 9.26 3.75
C ILE A 183 8.25 9.08 2.55
N CYS A 184 7.63 8.97 1.39
CA CYS A 184 8.26 8.77 0.10
C CYS A 184 7.85 9.90 -0.85
N MET A 185 8.81 10.75 -1.22
CA MET A 185 8.62 11.83 -2.17
C MET A 185 9.96 12.33 -2.74
N LEU A 186 10.04 12.46 -4.05
CA LEU A 186 11.17 13.11 -4.73
C LEU A 186 11.10 14.64 -4.54
N PRO A 187 12.22 15.37 -4.64
CA PRO A 187 12.20 16.84 -4.62
C PRO A 187 11.33 17.46 -5.72
N SER A 188 11.24 16.84 -6.90
CA SER A 188 10.31 17.25 -7.96
C SER A 188 8.84 17.17 -7.51
N MET A 189 8.49 16.14 -6.73
CA MET A 189 7.16 15.98 -6.15
C MET A 189 6.90 17.05 -5.07
N SER A 190 7.89 17.40 -4.25
CA SER A 190 7.84 18.55 -3.33
C SER A 190 7.54 19.86 -4.07
N GLN A 191 8.24 20.12 -5.17
CA GLN A 191 8.03 21.32 -5.97
C GLN A 191 6.62 21.37 -6.56
N GLN A 192 6.11 20.23 -7.01
CA GLN A 192 4.76 20.12 -7.51
C GLN A 192 3.72 20.34 -6.40
N LEU A 193 3.91 19.75 -5.22
CA LEU A 193 3.03 19.93 -4.06
C LEU A 193 2.94 21.40 -3.67
N MET A 194 4.08 22.10 -3.58
CA MET A 194 4.12 23.49 -3.12
C MET A 194 3.56 24.49 -4.15
N ASN A 195 3.59 24.14 -5.43
CA ASN A 195 3.00 24.95 -6.50
C ASN A 195 1.50 24.70 -6.71
N ALA A 196 0.95 23.65 -6.08
CA ALA A 196 -0.43 23.28 -6.29
C ALA A 196 -1.42 24.24 -5.61
N ILE A 197 -2.54 24.49 -6.29
CA ILE A 197 -3.62 25.36 -5.81
C ILE A 197 -4.72 24.54 -5.11
N ARG A 198 -4.96 23.31 -5.58
CA ARG A 198 -6.00 22.40 -5.07
C ARG A 198 -5.42 21.00 -4.96
N LEU A 199 -5.70 20.33 -3.86
CA LEU A 199 -5.19 18.99 -3.57
C LEU A 199 -6.32 17.98 -3.51
N SER A 200 -6.01 16.74 -3.88
CA SER A 200 -6.81 15.56 -3.61
C SER A 200 -6.03 14.66 -2.65
N ILE A 201 -6.72 14.01 -1.72
CA ILE A 201 -6.11 13.02 -0.83
C ILE A 201 -6.89 11.73 -0.94
N ASP A 202 -6.13 10.64 -1.06
CA ASP A 202 -6.68 9.29 -1.09
C ASP A 202 -5.89 8.36 -0.15
N THR A 203 -6.60 7.39 0.43
CA THR A 203 -5.99 6.39 1.33
C THR A 203 -6.35 4.98 0.87
N SER A 204 -5.32 4.17 0.66
CA SER A 204 -5.36 2.77 0.22
C SER A 204 -5.06 1.83 1.39
N PHE A 205 -5.97 0.87 1.65
CA PHE A 205 -5.86 -0.03 2.82
C PHE A 205 -5.41 -1.45 2.49
N LYS A 206 -5.38 -1.81 1.19
CA LYS A 206 -5.19 -3.21 0.78
C LYS A 206 -3.78 -3.52 0.36
N ARG A 207 -2.99 -2.49 0.05
CA ARG A 207 -1.72 -2.68 -0.66
C ARG A 207 -0.65 -3.28 0.23
N LEU A 208 -0.47 -2.80 1.46
CA LEU A 208 0.57 -3.27 2.37
C LEU A 208 -0.03 -3.95 3.60
N HIS A 209 0.59 -5.04 4.06
CA HIS A 209 0.12 -5.78 5.22
C HIS A 209 0.34 -4.97 6.53
N GLY A 210 -0.76 -4.53 7.15
CA GLY A 210 -0.71 -3.78 8.42
C GLY A 210 -0.30 -2.31 8.26
N TRP A 211 -0.38 -1.79 7.04
CA TRP A 211 -0.10 -0.39 6.72
C TRP A 211 -1.17 0.17 5.80
N GLU A 212 -1.40 1.46 5.95
CA GLU A 212 -2.25 2.26 5.08
C GLU A 212 -1.36 3.12 4.23
N GLU A 213 -1.69 3.22 2.95
CA GLU A 213 -0.98 4.02 1.98
C GLU A 213 -1.75 5.32 1.77
N PHE A 214 -1.09 6.42 2.06
CA PHE A 214 -1.62 7.77 2.00
C PHE A 214 -1.00 8.50 0.83
N GLU A 215 -1.82 9.12 -0.01
CA GLU A 215 -1.37 9.87 -1.18
C GLU A 215 -1.93 11.30 -1.15
N ILE A 216 -1.05 12.28 -1.37
CA ILE A 216 -1.45 13.63 -1.76
C ILE A 216 -1.29 13.72 -3.26
N GLU A 217 -2.39 14.01 -3.94
CA GLU A 217 -2.43 14.19 -5.38
C GLU A 217 -2.62 15.66 -5.75
N THR A 218 -1.95 16.06 -6.82
CA THR A 218 -2.12 17.38 -7.44
C THR A 218 -2.53 17.23 -8.89
N TRP A 219 -3.09 18.29 -9.46
CA TRP A 219 -3.39 18.34 -10.88
C TRP A 219 -2.17 18.82 -11.66
N ASP A 220 -1.64 17.98 -12.55
CA ASP A 220 -0.66 18.42 -13.53
C ASP A 220 -1.37 19.04 -14.74
N ALA A 221 -1.15 20.34 -14.92
CA ALA A 221 -1.75 21.11 -15.99
C ALA A 221 -1.19 20.72 -17.37
N ASP A 222 0.03 20.20 -17.45
CA ASP A 222 0.66 19.87 -18.73
C ASP A 222 0.14 18.52 -19.25
N THR A 223 0.14 17.49 -18.39
CA THR A 223 -0.35 16.16 -18.77
C THR A 223 -1.85 15.94 -18.54
N LYS A 224 -2.56 16.94 -18.00
CA LYS A 224 -4.02 16.90 -17.71
C LYS A 224 -4.43 15.67 -16.90
N ARG A 225 -3.63 15.32 -15.89
CA ARG A 225 -3.90 14.17 -15.02
C ARG A 225 -3.58 14.50 -13.57
N SER A 226 -4.21 13.76 -12.66
CA SER A 226 -3.78 13.71 -11.27
C SER A 226 -2.47 12.95 -11.17
N VAL A 227 -1.50 13.50 -10.46
CA VAL A 227 -0.25 12.82 -10.13
C VAL A 227 0.01 12.90 -8.63
N VAL A 228 0.70 11.90 -8.11
CA VAL A 228 1.06 11.83 -6.70
C VAL A 228 2.20 12.81 -6.44
N SER A 229 2.00 13.70 -5.48
CA SER A 229 3.02 14.68 -5.03
C SER A 229 3.58 14.34 -3.66
N SER A 230 2.98 13.37 -2.97
CA SER A 230 3.57 12.72 -1.80
C SER A 230 2.91 11.37 -1.59
N ARG A 231 3.72 10.32 -1.39
CA ARG A 231 3.27 9.00 -0.96
C ARG A 231 3.76 8.73 0.44
N ALA A 232 2.91 8.21 1.31
CA ALA A 232 3.32 7.84 2.65
C ALA A 232 2.64 6.55 3.10
N PHE A 233 3.22 5.93 4.12
CA PHE A 233 2.66 4.75 4.75
C PHE A 233 2.52 5.01 6.26
N THR A 234 1.35 4.70 6.81
CA THR A 234 1.06 4.84 8.24
C THR A 234 0.47 3.56 8.81
N THR A 235 0.73 3.27 10.09
CA THR A 235 0.06 2.17 10.82
C THR A 235 -1.14 2.65 11.65
N SER A 236 -1.49 3.94 11.59
CA SER A 236 -2.55 4.53 12.41
C SER A 236 -3.42 5.50 11.63
N GLN A 237 -4.72 5.41 11.91
CA GLN A 237 -5.76 6.33 11.45
C GLN A 237 -6.02 7.50 12.38
N SER A 238 -5.28 7.64 13.49
CA SER A 238 -5.55 8.70 14.47
C SER A 238 -5.32 10.09 13.89
N ALA A 239 -5.96 11.10 14.48
CA ALA A 239 -5.74 12.48 14.08
C ALA A 239 -4.31 12.95 14.38
N LEU A 240 -3.72 12.46 15.47
CA LEU A 240 -2.32 12.74 15.80
C LEU A 240 -1.36 12.16 14.74
N ALA A 241 -1.59 10.93 14.29
CA ALA A 241 -0.78 10.30 13.26
C ALA A 241 -0.83 11.10 11.94
N HIS A 242 -2.02 11.55 11.54
CA HIS A 242 -2.18 12.41 10.36
C HIS A 242 -1.58 13.79 10.55
N PHE A 243 -1.68 14.39 11.74
CA PHE A 243 -1.03 15.67 12.05
C PHE A 243 0.49 15.59 11.88
N GLU A 244 1.15 14.61 12.50
CA GLU A 244 2.60 14.42 12.37
C GLU A 244 2.99 14.09 10.93
N LEU A 245 2.16 13.31 10.23
CA LEU A 245 2.35 13.01 8.81
C LEU A 245 2.33 14.28 7.95
N PHE A 246 1.28 15.11 8.05
CA PHE A 246 1.19 16.36 7.29
C PHE A 246 2.34 17.30 7.60
N LYS A 247 2.63 17.47 8.90
CA LYS A 247 3.73 18.31 9.36
C LYS A 247 5.05 17.88 8.71
N LYS A 248 5.36 16.58 8.73
CA LYS A 248 6.63 16.08 8.19
C LYS A 248 6.69 16.17 6.66
N ILE A 249 5.60 15.85 5.95
CA ILE A 249 5.52 16.04 4.48
C ILE A 249 5.81 17.50 4.11
N PHE A 250 5.19 18.44 4.81
CA PHE A 250 5.36 19.87 4.53
C PHE A 250 6.69 20.44 4.98
N GLU A 251 7.30 19.91 6.04
CA GLU A 251 8.68 20.20 6.41
C GLU A 251 9.66 19.80 5.29
N ILE A 252 9.52 18.58 4.76
CA ILE A 252 10.33 18.09 3.63
C ILE A 252 10.10 18.99 2.40
N ALA A 253 8.85 19.26 2.04
CA ALA A 253 8.53 20.06 0.86
C ALA A 253 9.05 21.50 0.97
N SER A 254 9.01 22.09 2.17
CA SER A 254 9.55 23.43 2.43
C SER A 254 11.08 23.44 2.35
N GLN A 255 11.74 22.37 2.80
CA GLN A 255 13.20 22.23 2.70
C GLN A 255 13.65 22.11 1.24
N ASP A 256 12.94 21.30 0.44
CA ASP A 256 13.27 21.08 -0.97
C ASP A 256 13.08 22.35 -1.82
N THR A 257 12.02 23.12 -1.54
CA THR A 257 11.63 24.26 -2.38
C THR A 257 12.11 25.62 -1.85
N GLY A 258 12.50 25.69 -0.57
CA GLY A 258 12.73 26.95 0.14
C GLY A 258 11.47 27.80 0.33
N GLN A 259 10.28 27.26 0.05
CA GLN A 259 9.01 27.99 0.14
C GLN A 259 8.24 27.63 1.42
N PRO A 260 7.61 28.60 2.10
CA PRO A 260 6.75 28.31 3.23
C PRO A 260 5.40 27.74 2.77
N VAL A 261 4.86 26.81 3.54
CA VAL A 261 3.52 26.27 3.31
C VAL A 261 2.48 27.37 3.53
N CYS A 262 1.64 27.62 2.52
CA CYS A 262 0.61 28.65 2.58
C CYS A 262 -0.76 28.06 2.26
N PHE A 263 -1.76 28.36 3.09
CA PHE A 263 -3.18 28.18 2.81
C PHE A 263 -3.82 29.53 2.52
N LYS A 264 -4.71 29.59 1.52
CA LYS A 264 -5.33 30.84 1.08
C LYS A 264 -6.14 31.51 2.18
N HIS A 265 -6.82 30.76 3.06
CA HIS A 265 -7.60 31.35 4.15
C HIS A 265 -6.74 31.87 5.32
N ILE A 266 -5.50 31.38 5.46
CA ILE A 266 -4.57 31.80 6.51
C ILE A 266 -3.66 32.93 6.00
N HIS A 267 -3.09 32.78 4.79
CA HIS A 267 -2.01 33.62 4.27
C HIS A 267 -2.42 34.47 3.06
N GLY A 268 -3.65 34.33 2.56
CA GLY A 268 -4.11 35.00 1.33
C GLY A 268 -3.62 34.37 0.02
N ARG A 269 -2.74 33.36 0.09
CA ARG A 269 -2.15 32.64 -1.05
C ARG A 269 -1.95 31.15 -0.74
N GLY A 270 -1.60 30.36 -1.76
CA GLY A 270 -1.32 28.93 -1.66
C GLY A 270 -2.60 28.08 -1.76
N PHE A 271 -2.69 27.01 -0.98
CA PHE A 271 -3.77 26.03 -1.09
C PHE A 271 -5.14 26.66 -0.89
N GLU A 272 -5.99 26.58 -1.91
CA GLU A 272 -7.36 27.10 -1.89
C GLU A 272 -8.33 26.14 -1.24
N ALA A 273 -8.24 24.86 -1.63
CA ALA A 273 -9.16 23.86 -1.19
C ALA A 273 -8.63 22.44 -1.40
N TRP A 274 -9.04 21.53 -0.53
CA TRP A 274 -8.64 20.13 -0.51
C TRP A 274 -9.87 19.25 -0.64
N ILE A 275 -9.78 18.20 -1.47
CA ILE A 275 -10.80 17.16 -1.56
C ILE A 275 -10.26 15.86 -1.00
N ALA A 276 -11.08 15.17 -0.22
CA ALA A 276 -10.69 13.94 0.44
C ALA A 276 -11.90 13.06 0.73
N ASP A 277 -11.67 11.82 1.13
CA ASP A 277 -12.73 11.06 1.76
C ASP A 277 -13.15 11.69 3.11
N ALA A 278 -14.25 11.19 3.66
CA ALA A 278 -14.78 11.70 4.94
C ALA A 278 -14.06 11.07 6.15
N HIS A 279 -12.77 10.71 6.03
CA HIS A 279 -12.02 10.08 7.11
C HIS A 279 -11.75 11.07 8.25
N LYS A 280 -12.18 10.71 9.47
CA LYS A 280 -12.18 11.60 10.63
C LYS A 280 -10.78 12.00 11.06
N GLY A 281 -9.86 11.02 11.17
CA GLY A 281 -8.49 11.27 11.58
C GLY A 281 -7.74 12.13 10.56
N GLN A 282 -7.98 11.92 9.27
CA GLN A 282 -7.37 12.71 8.22
C GLN A 282 -7.84 14.16 8.23
N GLY A 283 -9.17 14.39 8.24
CA GLY A 283 -9.73 15.73 8.33
C GLY A 283 -9.27 16.45 9.60
N LEU A 284 -9.39 15.80 10.76
CA LEU A 284 -8.95 16.42 12.01
C LEU A 284 -7.44 16.69 12.03
N GLY A 285 -6.61 15.77 11.52
CA GLY A 285 -5.16 15.91 11.47
C GLY A 285 -4.69 17.10 10.63
N VAL A 286 -5.27 17.35 9.45
CA VAL A 286 -4.94 18.57 8.68
C VAL A 286 -5.48 19.84 9.35
N GLY A 287 -6.62 19.76 10.04
CA GLY A 287 -7.13 20.86 10.87
C GLY A 287 -6.16 21.23 11.99
N MET A 288 -5.61 20.22 12.70
CA MET A 288 -4.57 20.39 13.73
C MET A 288 -3.29 20.98 13.14
N TYR A 289 -2.93 20.59 11.92
CA TYR A 289 -1.79 21.19 11.22
C TYR A 289 -2.00 22.67 10.94
N CYS A 290 -3.20 23.07 10.51
CA CYS A 290 -3.54 24.48 10.31
C CYS A 290 -3.50 25.29 11.62
N GLU A 291 -4.01 24.72 12.72
CA GLU A 291 -3.95 25.34 14.04
C GLU A 291 -2.49 25.55 14.48
N TRP A 292 -1.65 24.50 14.34
CA TRP A 292 -0.21 24.58 14.61
C TRP A 292 0.50 25.64 13.76
N LEU A 293 0.15 25.74 12.47
CA LEU A 293 0.71 26.72 11.54
C LEU A 293 0.33 28.16 11.94
N CYS A 294 -0.83 28.35 12.58
CA CYS A 294 -1.34 29.66 12.98
C CYS A 294 -0.97 30.09 14.40
N LYS A 295 -0.39 29.22 15.23
CA LYS A 295 -0.21 29.46 16.67
C LYS A 295 0.49 30.78 17.01
N ASP A 296 1.47 31.16 16.19
CA ASP A 296 2.30 32.35 16.35
C ASP A 296 1.94 33.48 15.37
N LEU A 297 0.92 33.27 14.52
CA LEU A 297 0.50 34.28 13.54
C LEU A 297 -0.41 35.33 14.17
N ALA A 298 -0.08 36.60 13.91
CA ALA A 298 -0.96 37.71 14.19
C ALA A 298 -1.99 37.89 13.07
N GLY A 299 -3.12 38.50 13.40
CA GLY A 299 -4.19 38.83 12.45
C GLY A 299 -5.43 37.95 12.57
N ASN A 300 -6.42 38.30 11.75
CA ASN A 300 -7.74 37.69 11.76
C ASN A 300 -7.94 36.79 10.54
N CYS A 301 -8.87 35.83 10.68
CA CYS A 301 -9.25 34.94 9.60
C CYS A 301 -9.76 35.74 8.39
N LEU A 302 -9.24 35.45 7.20
CA LEU A 302 -9.68 36.13 5.98
C LEU A 302 -11.13 35.81 5.60
N ARG A 303 -11.70 34.73 6.14
CA ARG A 303 -13.10 34.35 5.96
C ARG A 303 -14.01 34.92 7.05
N GLU A 304 -13.48 35.03 8.26
CA GLU A 304 -14.19 35.55 9.44
C GLU A 304 -13.34 36.65 10.08
N THR A 305 -13.40 37.86 9.52
CA THR A 305 -12.48 38.97 9.82
C THR A 305 -12.50 39.46 11.27
N HIS A 306 -13.47 39.03 12.07
CA HIS A 306 -13.60 39.33 13.50
C HIS A 306 -12.95 38.26 14.39
N ARG A 307 -12.58 37.09 13.84
CA ARG A 307 -11.97 35.98 14.58
C ARG A 307 -10.45 36.03 14.41
N PRO A 308 -9.65 36.02 15.49
CA PRO A 308 -8.20 35.88 15.38
C PRO A 308 -7.84 34.50 14.82
N LEU A 309 -6.84 34.42 13.93
CA LEU A 309 -6.39 33.15 13.31
C LEU A 309 -5.99 32.12 14.35
N LYS A 310 -5.20 32.53 15.34
CA LYS A 310 -4.78 31.70 16.48
C LYS A 310 -5.90 31.20 17.39
N GLY A 311 -7.11 31.75 17.25
CA GLY A 311 -8.30 31.37 18.01
C GLY A 311 -9.26 30.47 17.23
N LEU A 312 -8.86 29.99 16.05
CA LEU A 312 -9.61 28.99 15.29
C LEU A 312 -9.18 27.59 15.75
N ASN A 313 -10.16 26.74 16.01
CA ASN A 313 -9.90 25.32 16.28
C ASN A 313 -9.76 24.53 14.96
N PRO A 314 -9.30 23.26 15.02
CA PRO A 314 -9.09 22.44 13.83
C PRO A 314 -10.30 22.35 12.88
N TYR A 315 -11.51 22.23 13.41
CA TYR A 315 -12.73 22.12 12.59
C TYR A 315 -13.11 23.45 11.93
N GLU A 316 -12.80 24.58 12.56
CA GLU A 316 -13.04 25.90 11.98
C GLU A 316 -12.09 26.17 10.81
N HIS A 317 -10.83 25.73 10.91
CA HIS A 317 -9.93 25.73 9.74
C HIS A 317 -10.50 24.89 8.60
N LEU A 318 -11.03 23.69 8.86
CA LEU A 318 -11.59 22.82 7.81
C LEU A 318 -12.75 23.47 7.05
N LYS A 319 -13.59 24.27 7.71
CA LYS A 319 -14.68 25.02 7.04
C LYS A 319 -14.17 25.93 5.93
N CYS A 320 -12.91 26.36 5.97
CA CYS A 320 -12.35 27.35 5.07
C CYS A 320 -11.76 26.77 3.77
N PHE A 321 -11.47 25.45 3.72
CA PHE A 321 -10.77 24.83 2.58
C PHE A 321 -11.10 23.35 2.33
N TYR A 322 -11.66 22.62 3.30
CA TYR A 322 -11.84 21.16 3.16
C TYR A 322 -13.18 20.80 2.54
N ARG A 323 -13.16 19.87 1.59
CA ARG A 323 -14.33 19.33 0.90
C ARG A 323 -14.34 17.82 0.91
N ILE A 324 -15.50 17.22 1.15
CA ILE A 324 -15.67 15.78 1.04
C ILE A 324 -15.91 15.38 -0.41
N CYS A 325 -15.26 14.30 -0.83
CA CYS A 325 -15.47 13.64 -2.11
C CYS A 325 -16.94 13.22 -2.26
N VAL A 326 -17.63 13.85 -3.20
CA VAL A 326 -19.07 13.63 -3.42
C VAL A 326 -19.31 12.22 -3.97
N THR A 327 -18.37 11.65 -4.73
CA THR A 327 -18.49 10.25 -5.19
C THR A 327 -18.46 9.27 -4.02
N HIS A 328 -17.50 9.40 -3.11
CA HIS A 328 -17.42 8.55 -1.90
C HIS A 328 -18.65 8.74 -1.01
N TYR A 329 -19.09 9.98 -0.83
CA TYR A 329 -20.32 10.31 -0.13
C TYR A 329 -21.55 9.58 -0.72
N LYS A 330 -21.77 9.70 -2.04
CA LYS A 330 -22.90 9.06 -2.74
C LYS A 330 -22.82 7.53 -2.68
N ARG A 331 -21.62 6.97 -2.77
CA ARG A 331 -21.38 5.52 -2.67
C ARG A 331 -21.76 4.99 -1.28
N ASN A 332 -21.32 5.65 -0.22
CA ASN A 332 -21.66 5.29 1.16
C ASN A 332 -23.18 5.29 1.38
N ILE A 333 -23.91 6.27 0.83
CA ILE A 333 -25.38 6.29 0.88
C ILE A 333 -25.98 5.15 0.04
N HIS A 334 -25.42 4.85 -1.12
CA HIS A 334 -25.89 3.76 -1.98
C HIS A 334 -25.77 2.38 -1.31
N GLU A 335 -24.73 2.14 -0.51
CA GLU A 335 -24.59 0.92 0.29
C GLU A 335 -25.69 0.77 1.36
N MET A 336 -26.26 1.90 1.80
CA MET A 336 -27.36 1.92 2.77
C MET A 336 -28.74 1.73 2.13
N ARG A 337 -28.86 1.68 0.79
CA ARG A 337 -30.15 1.68 0.06
C ARG A 337 -31.15 0.60 0.49
N GLY A 338 -30.66 -0.56 0.96
CA GLY A 338 -31.52 -1.66 1.45
C GLY A 338 -32.01 -1.47 2.89
N LYS A 339 -31.67 -0.35 3.54
CA LYS A 339 -31.96 -0.05 4.94
C LYS A 339 -32.67 1.30 5.15
N ILE A 340 -32.94 2.03 4.06
CA ILE A 340 -33.58 3.35 4.05
C ILE A 340 -34.58 3.41 2.90
N THR A 341 -35.60 4.27 3.01
CA THR A 341 -36.57 4.49 1.93
C THR A 341 -35.96 5.36 0.82
N PRO A 342 -36.54 5.36 -0.40
CA PRO A 342 -36.12 6.27 -1.48
C PRO A 342 -36.12 7.74 -1.08
N ASP A 343 -37.13 8.19 -0.33
CA ASP A 343 -37.24 9.60 0.12
C ASP A 343 -36.13 9.98 1.10
N VAL A 344 -35.85 9.10 2.06
CA VAL A 344 -34.73 9.30 3.01
C VAL A 344 -33.41 9.31 2.26
N ARG A 345 -33.24 8.43 1.26
CA ARG A 345 -32.05 8.42 0.41
C ARG A 345 -31.90 9.72 -0.38
N ALA A 346 -32.98 10.24 -0.96
CA ALA A 346 -32.97 11.51 -1.68
C ALA A 346 -32.62 12.67 -0.75
N ALA A 347 -33.19 12.71 0.45
CA ALA A 347 -32.89 13.69 1.49
C ALA A 347 -31.42 13.64 1.94
N MET A 348 -30.85 12.45 2.11
CA MET A 348 -29.41 12.33 2.40
C MET A 348 -28.58 12.87 1.23
N LEU A 349 -28.93 12.53 -0.01
CA LEU A 349 -28.19 13.01 -1.19
C LEU A 349 -28.28 14.53 -1.38
N SER A 350 -29.39 15.17 -1.01
CA SER A 350 -29.61 16.61 -1.17
C SER A 350 -28.72 17.48 -0.28
N LEU A 351 -28.15 16.92 0.79
CA LEU A 351 -27.21 17.63 1.67
C LEU A 351 -25.88 17.98 0.99
N ALA A 352 -25.55 17.33 -0.15
CA ALA A 352 -24.38 17.69 -0.94
C ALA A 352 -24.77 18.72 -2.02
N SER A 353 -24.75 20.01 -1.68
CA SER A 353 -25.23 21.10 -2.54
C SER A 353 -24.35 22.36 -2.45
N SER A 354 -24.24 23.09 -3.56
CA SER A 354 -23.72 24.47 -3.55
C SER A 354 -24.80 25.52 -3.33
N GLU A 355 -26.07 25.15 -3.50
CA GLU A 355 -27.22 26.06 -3.41
C GLU A 355 -27.92 25.88 -2.06
N PRO A 356 -28.49 26.96 -1.48
CA PRO A 356 -29.27 26.89 -0.25
C PRO A 356 -30.37 25.83 -0.32
N HIS A 357 -30.44 25.00 0.72
CA HIS A 357 -31.48 23.99 0.84
C HIS A 357 -32.82 24.67 1.21
N PRO A 358 -33.93 24.39 0.49
CA PRO A 358 -35.21 25.06 0.74
C PRO A 358 -35.78 24.80 2.14
N ASP A 359 -35.59 23.58 2.66
CA ASP A 359 -35.95 23.22 4.04
C ASP A 359 -34.91 22.25 4.64
N LEU A 360 -33.83 22.81 5.19
CA LEU A 360 -32.72 22.01 5.74
C LEU A 360 -33.15 21.24 7.01
N GLU A 361 -33.91 21.88 7.89
CA GLU A 361 -34.37 21.26 9.15
C GLU A 361 -35.44 20.18 8.92
N GLY A 362 -36.34 20.38 7.96
CA GLY A 362 -37.26 19.33 7.52
C GLY A 362 -36.53 18.14 6.92
N THR A 363 -35.45 18.40 6.17
CA THR A 363 -34.57 17.34 5.64
C THR A 363 -33.88 16.56 6.75
N PHE A 364 -33.33 17.24 7.75
CA PHE A 364 -32.78 16.57 8.93
C PHE A 364 -33.84 15.76 9.68
N THR A 365 -35.03 16.31 9.85
CA THR A 365 -36.15 15.63 10.50
C THR A 365 -36.57 14.36 9.75
N LEU A 366 -36.64 14.43 8.42
CA LEU A 366 -36.94 13.28 7.57
C LEU A 366 -35.88 12.18 7.71
N ILE A 367 -34.59 12.55 7.69
CA ILE A 367 -33.49 11.58 7.85
C ILE A 367 -33.49 10.96 9.25
N ARG A 368 -33.72 11.75 10.32
CA ARG A 368 -33.83 11.24 11.70
C ARG A 368 -34.97 10.21 11.85
N LYS A 369 -36.09 10.43 11.17
CA LYS A 369 -37.25 9.52 11.16
C LYS A 369 -37.06 8.33 10.20
N GLY A 370 -36.05 8.34 9.33
CA GLY A 370 -35.73 7.31 8.34
C GLY A 370 -35.18 5.98 8.89
N GLY A 371 -35.38 5.71 10.18
CA GLY A 371 -34.90 4.51 10.87
C GLY A 371 -33.51 4.65 11.51
N ARG A 372 -33.10 3.61 12.26
CA ARG A 372 -31.88 3.63 13.10
C ARG A 372 -30.62 3.97 12.31
N LYS A 373 -30.45 3.39 11.12
CA LYS A 373 -29.26 3.61 10.28
C LYS A 373 -29.19 5.03 9.73
N ALA A 374 -30.31 5.59 9.25
CA ALA A 374 -30.35 6.96 8.74
C ALA A 374 -30.12 7.98 9.86
N SER A 375 -30.76 7.78 11.01
CA SER A 375 -30.57 8.63 12.19
C SER A 375 -29.13 8.61 12.72
N ALA A 376 -28.53 7.43 12.84
CA ALA A 376 -27.13 7.29 13.24
C ALA A 376 -26.17 7.93 12.23
N TRP A 377 -26.44 7.79 10.93
CA TRP A 377 -25.66 8.44 9.89
C TRP A 377 -25.74 9.96 9.99
N LEU A 378 -26.92 10.55 10.20
CA LEU A 378 -27.04 12.00 10.33
C LEU A 378 -26.34 12.50 11.59
N LYS A 379 -26.52 11.79 12.71
CA LYS A 379 -25.82 12.08 13.96
C LYS A 379 -24.31 12.08 13.75
N ASP A 380 -23.78 11.09 13.02
CA ASP A 380 -22.36 11.08 12.64
C ASP A 380 -21.97 12.29 11.79
N LYS A 381 -22.76 12.73 10.82
CA LYS A 381 -22.41 13.89 9.97
C LYS A 381 -22.53 15.25 10.67
N LEU A 382 -23.35 15.36 11.71
CA LEU A 382 -23.51 16.60 12.47
C LEU A 382 -22.58 16.67 13.68
N GLU A 383 -22.44 15.57 14.42
CA GLU A 383 -21.76 15.56 15.73
C GLU A 383 -20.44 14.78 15.71
N GLY A 384 -20.38 13.66 14.99
CA GLY A 384 -19.22 12.76 14.98
C GLY A 384 -18.09 13.24 14.07
N THR A 385 -18.43 13.60 12.84
CA THR A 385 -17.56 14.17 11.82
C THR A 385 -17.92 15.65 11.71
N LYS A 386 -17.48 16.46 12.68
CA LYS A 386 -17.95 17.86 12.85
C LYS A 386 -17.70 18.77 11.65
N PHE A 387 -16.82 18.38 10.73
CA PHE A 387 -16.56 19.09 9.48
C PHE A 387 -17.44 18.61 8.30
N ALA A 388 -18.24 17.55 8.44
CA ALA A 388 -18.86 16.90 7.28
C ALA A 388 -19.89 17.78 6.58
N LEU A 389 -20.81 18.40 7.33
CA LEU A 389 -21.79 19.31 6.74
C LEU A 389 -21.13 20.50 6.02
N PRO A 390 -20.24 21.29 6.62
CA PRO A 390 -19.58 22.40 5.92
C PRO A 390 -18.64 21.94 4.78
N ALA A 391 -18.21 20.68 4.76
CA ALA A 391 -17.43 20.10 3.67
C ALA A 391 -18.29 19.49 2.54
N LEU A 392 -19.61 19.38 2.72
CA LEU A 392 -20.56 18.86 1.73
C LEU A 392 -21.54 19.93 1.21
N TYR A 393 -21.84 20.93 2.04
CA TYR A 393 -22.86 21.94 1.81
C TYR A 393 -22.24 23.34 1.83
N GLN A 394 -22.14 23.98 0.66
CA GLN A 394 -21.43 25.26 0.52
C GLN A 394 -21.99 26.39 1.40
N PRO A 395 -23.30 26.54 1.59
CA PRO A 395 -23.84 27.59 2.47
C PRO A 395 -23.46 27.44 3.95
N ALA A 396 -23.05 26.25 4.40
CA ALA A 396 -22.45 26.06 5.72
C ALA A 396 -20.92 26.15 5.71
N SER A 397 -20.31 26.19 4.53
CA SER A 397 -18.87 26.32 4.29
C SER A 397 -18.44 27.79 4.30
N LEU A 398 -17.17 28.00 4.61
CA LEU A 398 -16.50 29.29 4.41
C LEU A 398 -15.65 29.31 3.12
N ILE A 399 -15.72 28.25 2.32
CA ILE A 399 -15.12 28.20 0.98
C ILE A 399 -15.97 29.07 0.03
N PRO A 400 -15.37 30.06 -0.65
CA PRO A 400 -16.04 30.87 -1.68
C PRO A 400 -16.68 30.03 -2.77
N LEU A 401 -17.82 30.49 -3.29
CA LEU A 401 -18.62 29.74 -4.26
C LEU A 401 -17.86 29.45 -5.56
N ASP A 402 -17.02 30.37 -6.02
CA ASP A 402 -16.15 30.22 -7.19
C ASP A 402 -15.10 29.12 -6.98
N ILE A 403 -14.46 29.09 -5.82
CA ILE A 403 -13.52 28.03 -5.45
C ILE A 403 -14.26 26.69 -5.33
N TRP A 404 -15.40 26.67 -4.64
CA TRP A 404 -16.23 25.48 -4.45
C TRP A 404 -16.68 24.84 -5.77
N LYS A 405 -17.18 25.67 -6.71
CA LYS A 405 -17.62 25.22 -8.04
C LYS A 405 -16.45 24.83 -8.95
N GLY A 406 -15.26 25.43 -8.74
CA GLY A 406 -14.05 25.09 -9.48
C GLY A 406 -13.36 23.79 -9.05
N MET A 407 -13.71 23.22 -7.91
CA MET A 407 -13.13 21.96 -7.44
C MET A 407 -13.72 20.74 -8.15
N ALA A 408 -12.88 19.73 -8.40
CA ALA A 408 -13.33 18.41 -8.76
C ALA A 408 -14.34 17.87 -7.72
N LEU A 409 -15.36 17.13 -8.16
CA LEU A 409 -16.36 16.52 -7.28
C LEU A 409 -15.93 15.14 -6.75
N SER A 410 -14.82 14.62 -7.26
CA SER A 410 -14.39 13.25 -7.03
C SER A 410 -12.88 13.10 -7.01
N THR A 411 -12.40 12.16 -6.20
CA THR A 411 -11.04 11.62 -6.23
C THR A 411 -10.95 10.39 -7.17
N ASN A 412 -11.91 10.22 -8.10
CA ASN A 412 -12.03 9.01 -8.92
C ASN A 412 -10.77 8.70 -9.77
N SER A 413 -10.00 9.72 -10.14
CA SER A 413 -8.73 9.53 -10.84
C SER A 413 -7.75 8.73 -9.99
N GLY A 414 -7.62 9.05 -8.69
CA GLY A 414 -6.82 8.29 -7.72
C GLY A 414 -7.36 6.88 -7.48
N GLU A 415 -8.68 6.72 -7.35
CA GLU A 415 -9.28 5.40 -7.15
C GLU A 415 -9.03 4.44 -8.33
N GLN A 416 -9.02 4.95 -9.57
CA GLN A 416 -8.66 4.15 -10.75
C GLN A 416 -7.18 3.75 -10.73
N GLN A 417 -6.29 4.65 -10.30
CA GLN A 417 -4.87 4.35 -10.13
C GLN A 417 -4.67 3.27 -9.07
N HIS A 418 -5.33 3.36 -7.91
CA HIS A 418 -5.27 2.31 -6.87
C HIS A 418 -5.72 0.94 -7.39
N ARG A 419 -6.80 0.89 -8.18
CA ARG A 419 -7.25 -0.38 -8.77
C ARG A 419 -6.23 -1.00 -9.72
N ASN A 420 -5.48 -0.17 -10.45
CA ASN A 420 -4.39 -0.67 -11.30
C ASN A 420 -3.23 -1.17 -10.43
N VAL A 421 -2.86 -0.44 -9.40
CA VAL A 421 -1.82 -0.84 -8.44
C VAL A 421 -2.18 -2.17 -7.74
N TYR A 422 -3.45 -2.39 -7.38
CA TYR A 422 -3.90 -3.65 -6.78
C TYR A 422 -3.80 -4.87 -7.70
N ARG A 423 -3.75 -4.69 -9.03
CA ARG A 423 -3.55 -5.81 -9.97
C ARG A 423 -2.16 -6.41 -9.85
N ASP A 424 -1.18 -5.65 -9.37
CA ASP A 424 0.18 -6.13 -9.16
C ASP A 424 0.38 -6.89 -7.85
N GLY A 425 -0.61 -6.82 -6.96
CA GLY A 425 -0.57 -7.48 -5.66
C GLY A 425 -1.24 -6.66 -4.57
N VAL A 426 -1.85 -7.36 -3.63
CA VAL A 426 -2.33 -6.83 -2.36
C VAL A 426 -1.54 -7.51 -1.24
N ASN A 427 -1.51 -6.89 -0.07
CA ASN A 427 -0.84 -7.43 1.11
C ASN A 427 0.68 -7.59 0.95
N LEU A 428 1.33 -6.58 0.36
CA LEU A 428 2.77 -6.49 0.15
C LEU A 428 3.53 -6.22 1.45
N THR A 429 4.82 -6.55 1.46
CA THR A 429 5.77 -6.11 2.48
C THR A 429 6.09 -4.62 2.31
N MET A 430 6.64 -3.98 3.35
CA MET A 430 6.95 -2.55 3.32
C MET A 430 7.92 -2.20 2.17
N LEU A 431 9.03 -2.92 2.05
CA LEU A 431 10.00 -2.67 0.97
C LEU A 431 9.40 -2.89 -0.42
N ALA A 432 8.58 -3.93 -0.60
CA ALA A 432 7.88 -4.16 -1.86
C ALA A 432 6.95 -2.98 -2.19
N GLY A 433 6.21 -2.48 -1.20
CA GLY A 433 5.33 -1.32 -1.34
C GLY A 433 6.06 -0.03 -1.71
N ILE A 434 7.18 0.26 -1.03
CA ILE A 434 8.03 1.44 -1.29
C ILE A 434 8.62 1.37 -2.71
N ILE A 435 9.33 0.29 -3.05
CA ILE A 435 10.05 0.18 -4.33
C ILE A 435 9.05 0.21 -5.48
N ARG A 436 7.91 -0.50 -5.35
CA ARG A 436 6.88 -0.45 -6.39
C ARG A 436 6.18 0.91 -6.44
N GLY A 437 6.03 1.61 -5.31
CA GLY A 437 5.51 2.98 -5.28
C GLY A 437 6.40 3.94 -6.07
N MET A 438 7.72 3.85 -5.89
CA MET A 438 8.71 4.63 -6.64
C MET A 438 8.64 4.44 -8.16
N GLN A 439 8.16 3.28 -8.64
CA GLN A 439 8.00 3.03 -10.08
C GLN A 439 6.70 3.63 -10.65
N TYR A 440 5.76 4.02 -9.79
CA TYR A 440 4.49 4.62 -10.17
C TYR A 440 4.50 6.14 -10.13
N ASP A 441 5.25 6.69 -9.17
CA ASP A 441 5.49 8.11 -8.99
C ASP A 441 6.57 8.60 -9.97
#